data_AF-A0A7W6LK46-F1
#
_entry.id   AF-A0A7W6LK46-F1
#
_cell.length_a   1.000
_cell.length_b   1.000
_cell.length_c   1.000
_cell.angle_alpha   90.00
_cell.angle_beta   90.00
_cell.angle_gamma   90.00
#
_symmetry.space_group_name_H-M   'P 1'
#
loop_
_entity.id
_entity.type
_entity.pdbx_description
1 polymer ?
#
loop_
_entity_poly.entity_id
_entity_poly.type
_entity_poly.pdbx_seq_one_letter_code
_entity_poly.pdbx_strand_id
1 'polypeptide(L)'
;MTSLSISPKSRDDLGALRRECGQWLKDKREAAGLSQREIAAKVGIEYYTFISQIEAGRGRVPPERYEAYAVGLGVDPREFTKTMLRYNEPIVFELLFKGEPAPVQPVTKESSISELEKRLALLESRLMQD
;
A
#
# COMPACT_ATOMS: atom_id res chain seq x y z
N MET A 1 16.27 -31.41 6.70
CA MET A 1 14.89 -31.08 6.29
C MET A 1 14.44 -29.88 7.11
N THR A 2 14.54 -28.68 6.55
CA THR A 2 14.20 -27.45 7.28
C THR A 2 12.67 -27.35 7.39
N SER A 3 12.18 -27.53 8.61
CA SER A 3 10.79 -27.25 8.98
C SER A 3 10.46 -25.80 8.63
N LEU A 4 9.67 -25.57 7.57
CA LEU A 4 9.03 -24.27 7.32
C LEU A 4 7.70 -24.25 8.06
N SER A 5 7.69 -23.78 9.30
CA SER A 5 6.47 -23.43 10.00
C SER A 5 5.90 -22.12 9.45
N ILE A 6 5.15 -22.18 8.34
CA ILE A 6 4.28 -21.08 7.94
C ILE A 6 3.06 -21.15 8.85
N SER A 7 3.10 -20.41 9.96
CA SER A 7 1.98 -20.36 10.89
C SER A 7 0.80 -19.64 10.24
N PRO A 8 -0.41 -20.24 10.23
CA PRO A 8 -1.60 -19.57 9.72
C PRO A 8 -1.91 -18.35 10.58
N LYS A 9 -2.11 -17.19 9.95
CA LYS A 9 -2.56 -15.96 10.62
C LYS A 9 -3.96 -16.18 11.21
N SER A 10 -4.22 -15.64 12.39
CA SER A 10 -5.54 -15.73 13.03
C SER A 10 -6.60 -14.97 12.23
N ARG A 11 -7.89 -15.27 12.45
CA ARG A 11 -9.00 -14.53 11.83
C ARG A 11 -8.95 -13.03 12.16
N ASP A 12 -8.52 -12.68 13.36
CA ASP A 12 -8.40 -11.29 13.80
C ASP A 12 -7.25 -10.58 13.05
N ASP A 13 -6.13 -11.27 12.82
CA ASP A 13 -5.01 -10.75 12.01
C ASP A 13 -5.43 -10.46 10.57
N LEU A 14 -6.25 -11.34 9.97
CA LEU A 14 -6.77 -11.14 8.61
C LEU A 14 -7.74 -9.96 8.54
N GLY A 15 -8.52 -9.71 9.60
CA GLY A 15 -9.38 -8.53 9.71
C GLY A 15 -8.59 -7.23 9.84
N ALA A 16 -7.48 -7.25 10.57
CA ALA A 16 -6.58 -6.11 10.67
C ALA A 16 -5.91 -5.77 9.33
N LEU A 17 -5.36 -6.79 8.64
CA LEU A 17 -4.74 -6.62 7.32
C LEU A 17 -5.71 -6.04 6.28
N ARG A 18 -7.01 -6.42 6.33
CA ARG A 18 -8.01 -5.82 5.43
C ARG A 18 -8.27 -4.36 5.73
N ARG A 19 -8.28 -3.96 7.00
CA ARG A 19 -8.43 -2.55 7.40
C ARG A 19 -7.23 -1.72 6.95
N GLU A 20 -6.02 -2.25 7.08
CA GLU A 20 -4.80 -1.62 6.57
C GLU A 20 -4.82 -1.47 5.04
N CYS A 21 -5.24 -2.51 4.32
CA CYS A 21 -5.44 -2.45 2.87
C CYS A 21 -6.45 -1.38 2.46
N GLY A 22 -7.60 -1.34 3.15
CA GLY A 22 -8.64 -0.35 2.92
C GLY A 22 -8.15 1.08 3.16
N GLN A 23 -7.38 1.28 4.24
CA GLN A 23 -6.76 2.57 4.52
C GLN A 23 -5.75 2.97 3.43
N TRP A 24 -4.89 2.04 2.99
CA TRP A 24 -3.94 2.32 1.92
C TRP A 24 -4.63 2.72 0.60
N LEU A 25 -5.74 2.05 0.25
CA LEU A 25 -6.54 2.41 -0.93
C LEU A 25 -7.14 3.81 -0.79
N LYS A 26 -7.67 4.13 0.40
CA LYS A 26 -8.21 5.46 0.72
C LYS A 26 -7.14 6.54 0.55
N ASP A 27 -5.94 6.33 1.11
CA ASP A 27 -4.84 7.29 1.04
C ASP A 27 -4.40 7.51 -0.41
N LYS A 28 -4.30 6.44 -1.22
CA LYS A 28 -3.99 6.55 -2.65
C LYS A 28 -5.07 7.29 -3.43
N ARG A 29 -6.34 7.04 -3.12
CA ARG A 29 -7.47 7.73 -3.75
C ARG A 29 -7.44 9.23 -3.46
N GLU A 30 -7.21 9.58 -2.19
CA GLU A 30 -7.15 10.98 -1.75
C GLU A 30 -5.94 11.71 -2.32
N ALA A 31 -4.77 11.05 -2.38
CA ALA A 31 -3.58 11.58 -3.04
C ALA A 31 -3.79 11.80 -4.56
N ALA A 32 -4.63 10.99 -5.20
CA ALA A 32 -5.03 11.16 -6.60
C ALA A 32 -6.13 12.23 -6.78
N GLY A 33 -6.61 12.86 -5.70
CA GLY A 33 -7.67 13.87 -5.75
C GLY A 33 -9.05 13.34 -6.11
N LEU A 34 -9.30 12.04 -5.91
CA LEU A 34 -10.54 11.38 -6.34
C LEU A 34 -11.51 11.20 -5.16
N SER A 35 -12.79 11.40 -5.42
CA SER A 35 -13.86 10.92 -4.55
C SER A 35 -14.10 9.42 -4.75
N GLN A 36 -14.80 8.79 -3.80
CA GLN A 36 -15.22 7.38 -3.93
C GLN A 36 -16.07 7.13 -5.18
N ARG A 37 -16.90 8.11 -5.59
CA ARG A 37 -17.73 8.02 -6.80
C ARG A 37 -16.89 8.06 -8.07
N GLU A 38 -15.88 8.92 -8.10
CA GLU A 38 -15.00 9.04 -9.27
C GLU A 38 -14.13 7.81 -9.48
N ILE A 39 -13.54 7.26 -8.42
CA ILE A 39 -12.78 6.01 -8.56
C ILE A 39 -13.71 4.86 -8.94
N ALA A 40 -14.94 4.77 -8.39
CA ALA A 40 -15.91 3.75 -8.77
C ALA A 40 -16.18 3.76 -10.28
N ALA A 41 -16.42 4.96 -10.84
CA ALA A 41 -16.61 5.13 -12.28
C ALA A 41 -15.37 4.71 -13.08
N LYS A 42 -14.17 5.13 -12.67
CA LYS A 42 -12.91 4.78 -13.35
C LYS A 42 -12.63 3.28 -13.37
N VAL A 43 -12.96 2.57 -12.30
CA VAL A 43 -12.67 1.13 -12.17
C VAL A 43 -13.84 0.25 -12.63
N GLY A 44 -14.93 0.86 -13.12
CA GLY A 44 -16.12 0.15 -13.60
C GLY A 44 -16.89 -0.57 -12.49
N ILE A 45 -16.92 0.00 -11.29
CA ILE A 45 -17.78 -0.42 -10.17
C ILE A 45 -19.04 0.43 -10.20
N GLU A 46 -20.19 -0.23 -10.34
CA GLU A 46 -21.50 0.43 -10.50
C GLU A 46 -21.93 1.22 -9.25
N TYR A 47 -21.63 0.70 -8.06
CA TYR A 47 -22.06 1.29 -6.80
C TYR A 47 -20.86 1.78 -5.97
N TYR A 48 -20.77 3.10 -5.75
CA TYR A 48 -19.70 3.71 -4.93
C TYR A 48 -19.68 3.20 -3.48
N THR A 49 -20.80 2.68 -2.96
CA THR A 49 -20.86 2.05 -1.63
C THR A 49 -19.92 0.87 -1.52
N PHE A 50 -19.62 0.18 -2.63
CA PHE A 50 -18.64 -0.88 -2.67
C PHE A 50 -17.21 -0.35 -2.41
N ILE A 51 -16.85 0.83 -2.92
CA ILE A 51 -15.59 1.50 -2.60
C ILE A 51 -15.51 1.77 -1.09
N SER A 52 -16.59 2.30 -0.50
CA SER A 52 -16.62 2.56 0.95
C SER A 52 -16.44 1.30 1.81
N GLN A 53 -16.97 0.16 1.36
CA GLN A 53 -16.84 -1.12 2.06
C GLN A 53 -15.41 -1.67 1.96
N ILE A 54 -14.77 -1.53 0.79
CA ILE A 54 -13.37 -1.89 0.59
C ILE A 54 -12.47 -1.02 1.48
N GLU A 55 -12.65 0.30 1.45
CA GLU A 55 -11.86 1.25 2.26
C GLU A 55 -12.04 1.02 3.77
N ALA A 56 -13.21 0.55 4.20
CA ALA A 56 -13.48 0.17 5.59
C ALA A 56 -12.98 -1.24 5.97
N GLY A 57 -12.34 -1.98 5.05
CA GLY A 57 -11.87 -3.35 5.28
C GLY A 57 -12.98 -4.41 5.36
N ARG A 58 -14.21 -4.06 4.98
CA ARG A 58 -15.38 -4.99 4.94
C ARG A 58 -15.50 -5.74 3.63
N GLY A 59 -14.72 -5.36 2.61
CA GLY A 59 -14.64 -6.02 1.32
C GLY A 59 -13.19 -6.17 0.86
N ARG A 60 -13.01 -6.84 -0.28
CA ARG A 60 -11.74 -6.93 -0.99
C ARG A 60 -11.93 -6.34 -2.38
N VAL A 61 -10.87 -5.77 -2.95
CA VAL A 61 -10.85 -5.45 -4.37
C VAL A 61 -10.91 -6.77 -5.15
N PRO A 62 -11.82 -6.92 -6.13
CA PRO A 62 -11.83 -8.08 -7.01
C PRO A 62 -10.54 -8.14 -7.87
N PRO A 63 -9.86 -9.29 -7.99
CA PRO A 63 -8.62 -9.41 -8.77
C PRO A 63 -8.71 -8.90 -10.21
N GLU A 64 -9.84 -9.14 -10.88
CA GLU A 64 -10.13 -8.67 -12.23
C GLU A 64 -10.20 -7.13 -12.35
N ARG A 65 -10.23 -6.41 -11.22
CA ARG A 65 -10.20 -4.94 -11.16
C ARG A 65 -8.86 -4.38 -10.72
N TYR A 66 -7.84 -5.20 -10.45
CA TYR A 66 -6.55 -4.70 -9.95
C TYR A 66 -5.88 -3.72 -10.90
N GLU A 67 -5.84 -4.05 -12.19
CA GLU A 67 -5.28 -3.16 -13.21
C GLU A 67 -6.05 -1.85 -13.29
N ALA A 68 -7.39 -1.90 -13.30
CA ALA A 68 -8.22 -0.70 -13.35
C ALA A 68 -8.02 0.19 -12.11
N TYR A 69 -7.89 -0.40 -10.92
CA TYR A 69 -7.55 0.33 -9.70
C TYR A 69 -6.16 0.94 -9.76
N ALA A 70 -5.17 0.18 -10.19
CA ALA A 70 -3.79 0.64 -10.29
C ALA A 70 -3.71 1.86 -11.22
N VAL A 71 -4.26 1.76 -12.42
CA VAL A 71 -4.35 2.87 -13.39
C VAL A 71 -5.15 4.05 -12.82
N GLY A 72 -6.31 3.77 -12.20
CA GLY A 72 -7.18 4.81 -11.63
C GLY A 72 -6.53 5.60 -10.51
N LEU A 73 -5.66 4.96 -9.72
CA LEU A 73 -4.93 5.53 -8.59
C LEU A 73 -3.52 6.03 -8.96
N GLY A 74 -3.07 5.86 -10.20
CA GLY A 74 -1.71 6.22 -10.62
C GLY A 74 -0.62 5.38 -9.95
N VAL A 75 -0.92 4.12 -9.62
CA VAL A 75 0.02 3.15 -9.06
C VAL A 75 0.41 2.16 -10.14
N ASP A 76 1.68 1.75 -10.17
CA ASP A 76 2.12 0.67 -11.05
C ASP A 76 1.29 -0.62 -10.78
N PRO A 77 0.74 -1.30 -11.82
CA PRO A 77 -0.08 -2.49 -11.63
C PRO A 77 0.61 -3.64 -10.88
N ARG A 78 1.93 -3.78 -11.01
CA ARG A 78 2.70 -4.81 -10.31
C ARG A 78 2.80 -4.48 -8.83
N GLU A 79 3.11 -3.23 -8.50
CA GLU A 79 3.16 -2.75 -7.11
C GLU A 79 1.79 -2.79 -6.43
N PHE A 80 0.73 -2.42 -7.15
CA PHE A 80 -0.63 -2.54 -6.67
C PHE A 80 -0.97 -4.00 -6.35
N THR A 81 -0.70 -4.91 -7.28
CA THR A 81 -0.96 -6.35 -7.12
C THR A 81 -0.17 -6.93 -5.95
N LYS A 82 1.12 -6.60 -5.85
CA LYS A 82 1.99 -7.00 -4.73
C LYS A 82 1.42 -6.52 -3.39
N THR A 83 0.90 -5.30 -3.34
CA THR A 83 0.25 -4.72 -2.16
C THR A 83 -1.04 -5.47 -1.81
N MET A 84 -1.90 -5.74 -2.79
CA MET A 84 -3.14 -6.50 -2.58
C MET A 84 -2.85 -7.91 -2.06
N LEU A 85 -1.84 -8.59 -2.60
CA LEU A 85 -1.43 -9.93 -2.15
C LEU A 85 -0.95 -9.92 -0.69
N ARG A 86 -0.17 -8.90 -0.27
CA ARG A 86 0.30 -8.80 1.12
C ARG A 86 -0.85 -8.84 2.12
N TYR A 87 -1.93 -8.13 1.81
CA TYR A 87 -3.06 -8.01 2.74
C TYR A 87 -4.09 -9.13 2.58
N ASN A 88 -4.37 -9.54 1.34
CA ASN A 88 -5.44 -10.50 1.06
C ASN A 88 -4.98 -11.95 1.25
N GLU A 89 -3.76 -12.25 0.79
CA GLU A 89 -3.20 -13.60 0.73
C GLU A 89 -1.76 -13.59 1.27
N PRO A 90 -1.56 -13.26 2.57
CA PRO A 90 -0.23 -13.07 3.15
C PRO A 90 0.67 -14.29 3.00
N ILE A 91 0.12 -15.51 3.00
CA ILE A 91 0.89 -16.73 2.76
C ILE A 91 1.43 -16.76 1.32
N VAL A 92 0.58 -16.46 0.33
CA VAL A 92 0.99 -16.40 -1.08
C VAL A 92 2.03 -15.29 -1.28
N PHE A 93 1.82 -14.13 -0.65
CA PHE A 93 2.80 -13.05 -0.66
C PHE A 93 4.15 -13.51 -0.10
N GLU A 94 4.18 -14.13 1.08
CA GLU A 94 5.41 -14.65 1.66
C GLU A 94 6.08 -15.69 0.76
N LEU A 95 5.33 -16.60 0.13
CA LEU A 95 5.89 -17.60 -0.78
C LEU A 95 6.50 -16.98 -2.05
N LEU A 96 5.86 -15.94 -2.60
CA LEU A 96 6.31 -15.27 -3.82
C LEU A 96 7.47 -14.30 -3.58
N PHE A 97 7.52 -13.66 -2.40
CA PHE A 97 8.41 -12.53 -2.13
C PHE A 97 9.38 -12.75 -0.96
N LYS A 98 9.45 -13.95 -0.37
CA LYS A 98 10.44 -14.25 0.68
C LYS A 98 11.86 -13.94 0.18
N GLY A 99 12.52 -12.98 0.82
CA GLY A 99 13.87 -12.52 0.46
C GLY A 99 13.92 -11.14 -0.22
N GLU A 100 12.78 -10.56 -0.62
CA GLU A 100 12.70 -9.15 -1.01
C GLU A 100 12.37 -8.28 0.21
N PRO A 101 13.06 -7.14 0.42
CA PRO A 101 12.67 -6.19 1.45
C PRO A 101 11.23 -5.70 1.20
N ALA A 102 10.49 -5.45 2.29
CA ALA A 102 9.17 -4.81 2.21
C ALA A 102 9.24 -3.58 1.29
N PRO A 103 8.21 -3.30 0.46
CA PRO A 103 8.26 -2.19 -0.46
C PRO A 103 8.47 -0.94 0.36
N VAL A 104 9.65 -0.36 0.15
CA VAL A 104 9.91 1.03 0.45
C VAL A 104 8.74 1.81 -0.11
N GLN A 105 8.01 2.52 0.76
CA GLN A 105 7.15 3.60 0.32
C GLN A 105 7.97 4.43 -0.67
N PRO A 106 7.43 4.86 -1.82
CA PRO A 106 8.19 5.67 -2.75
C PRO A 106 8.64 6.92 -1.99
N VAL A 107 9.89 6.90 -1.55
CA VAL A 107 10.60 8.07 -1.06
C VAL A 107 10.68 8.92 -2.31
N THR A 108 9.80 9.91 -2.42
CA THR A 108 9.92 10.90 -3.48
C THR A 108 11.33 11.45 -3.37
N LYS A 109 12.07 11.58 -4.49
CA LYS A 109 13.45 12.11 -4.47
C LYS A 109 13.53 13.45 -3.71
N GLU A 110 12.43 14.21 -3.68
CA GLU A 110 12.30 15.44 -2.90
C GLU A 110 12.35 15.22 -1.37
N SER A 111 11.72 14.17 -0.86
CA SER A 111 11.77 13.85 0.57
C SER A 111 13.17 13.45 1.03
N SER A 112 13.91 12.67 0.23
CA SER A 112 15.28 12.29 0.57
C SER A 112 16.27 13.45 0.48
N ILE A 113 16.14 14.34 -0.51
CA ILE A 113 17.00 15.53 -0.65
C ILE A 113 16.76 16.50 0.52
N SER A 114 15.50 16.81 0.84
CA SER A 114 15.19 17.74 1.94
C SER A 114 15.66 17.24 3.31
N GLU A 115 15.65 15.92 3.52
CA GLU A 115 16.11 15.33 4.77
C GLU A 115 17.64 15.27 4.87
N LEU A 116 18.32 15.10 3.74
CA LEU A 116 19.78 15.22 3.65
C LEU A 116 20.24 16.66 3.87
N GLU A 117 19.55 17.65 3.29
CA GLU A 117 19.82 19.08 3.50
C GLU A 117 19.68 19.48 4.97
N LYS A 118 18.62 19.01 5.65
CA LYS A 118 18.45 19.24 7.10
C LYS A 118 19.58 18.63 7.91
N ARG A 119 20.02 17.41 7.58
CA ARG A 119 21.13 16.74 8.27
C ARG A 119 22.47 17.45 8.03
N LEU A 120 22.68 17.97 6.81
CA LEU A 120 23.88 18.72 6.45
C LEU A 120 23.97 20.04 7.24
N ALA A 121 22.88 20.82 7.28
CA ALA A 121 22.82 22.06 8.05
C ALA A 121 23.10 21.87 9.55
N LEU A 122 22.63 20.74 10.11
CA LEU A 122 22.85 20.38 11.51
C LEU A 122 24.31 20.02 11.80
N LEU A 123 24.98 19.36 10.86
CA LEU A 123 26.42 19.05 10.94
C LEU A 123 27.26 20.32 10.81
N GLU A 124 26.94 21.20 9.86
CA GLU A 124 27.64 22.48 9.67
C GLU A 124 27.53 23.39 10.89
N SER A 125 26.34 23.49 11.49
CA SER A 125 26.13 24.24 12.73
C SER A 125 26.97 23.68 13.89
N ARG A 126 27.09 22.35 13.98
CA ARG A 126 27.90 21.68 15.01
C ARG A 126 29.41 21.87 14.78
N LEU A 127 29.84 21.88 13.53
CA LEU A 127 31.24 22.13 13.15
C LEU A 127 31.68 23.58 13.39
N MET A 128 30.73 24.52 13.44
CA MET A 128 30.97 25.95 13.69
C MET A 128 30.95 26.33 15.18
N GLN A 129 30.71 25.37 16.09
CA GLN A 129 30.64 25.60 17.54
C GLN A 129 31.86 25.07 18.33
N ASP A 130 32.84 24.46 17.65
CA ASP A 130 34.19 24.14 18.18
C ASP A 130 35.21 25.19 17.71
#